data_AF-A0A536S647-F1
#
_entry.id   AF-A0A536S647-F1
#
_cell.length_a   1.000
_cell.length_b   1.000
_cell.length_c   1.000
_cell.angle_alpha   90.00
_cell.angle_beta   90.00
_cell.angle_gamma   90.00
#
_symmetry.space_group_name_H-M   'P 1'
#
loop_
_entity.id
_entity.type
_entity.pdbx_description
1 polymer ?
#
loop_
_entity_poly.entity_id
_entity_poly.type
_entity_poly.pdbx_seq_one_letter_code
_entity_poly.pdbx_strand_id
1 'polypeptide(L)'
;MSMANLAVNDFFDIPNALFRFETPVSAGAHCSFDIEWTGPVTSTAAVTTKGSTGELRMTNATMTWSASNSLGFRFVSNPSGTTSFFAQLGRVKNGIFAD
;
A
#
# COMPACT_ATOMS: atom_id res chain seq x y z
N MET A 1 -24.09 13.21 -36.33
CA MET A 1 -22.71 13.66 -36.08
C MET A 1 -22.05 12.58 -35.23
N SER A 2 -21.15 11.78 -35.80
CA SER A 2 -20.41 10.75 -35.07
C SER A 2 -18.98 11.22 -34.84
N MET A 3 -18.46 11.00 -33.64
CA MET A 3 -17.04 11.19 -33.34
C MET A 3 -16.43 9.82 -33.07
N ALA A 4 -15.23 9.59 -33.61
CA ALA A 4 -14.44 8.38 -33.38
C ALA A 4 -13.01 8.80 -33.02
N ASN A 5 -12.36 8.03 -32.15
CA ASN A 5 -10.97 8.23 -31.73
C ASN A 5 -10.70 9.55 -30.97
N LEU A 6 -11.59 9.95 -30.05
CA LEU A 6 -11.22 10.98 -29.07
C LEU A 6 -10.22 10.39 -28.08
N ALA A 7 -9.10 11.11 -27.88
CA ALA A 7 -8.22 10.87 -26.75
C ALA A 7 -9.00 11.14 -25.46
N VAL A 8 -9.21 10.09 -24.66
CA VAL A 8 -9.79 10.22 -23.32
C VAL A 8 -8.63 10.41 -22.36
N ASN A 9 -8.68 11.50 -21.60
CA ASN A 9 -7.73 11.71 -20.51
C ASN A 9 -8.00 10.66 -19.42
N ASP A 10 -6.98 9.89 -19.06
CA ASP A 10 -7.03 8.96 -17.95
C ASP A 10 -6.82 9.72 -16.64
N PHE A 11 -7.90 9.85 -15.86
CA PHE A 11 -7.89 10.53 -14.57
C PHE A 11 -7.71 9.57 -13.39
N PHE A 12 -7.53 8.26 -13.66
CA PHE A 12 -7.38 7.15 -12.71
C PHE A 12 -8.57 6.90 -11.75
N ASP A 13 -9.33 7.92 -11.38
CA ASP A 13 -10.54 7.81 -10.57
C ASP A 13 -11.67 8.74 -11.06
N ILE A 14 -12.92 8.37 -10.71
CA ILE A 14 -14.13 9.10 -11.10
C ILE A 14 -14.14 10.53 -10.50
N PRO A 15 -13.77 10.75 -9.22
CA PRO A 15 -13.68 12.09 -8.66
C PRO A 15 -12.79 13.03 -9.47
N ASN A 16 -11.55 12.63 -9.81
CA ASN A 16 -10.63 13.45 -10.59
C ASN A 16 -11.19 13.74 -11.99
N ALA A 17 -11.90 12.79 -12.62
CA ALA A 17 -12.53 13.00 -13.91
C ALA A 17 -13.66 14.04 -13.85
N LEU A 18 -14.47 14.02 -12.78
CA LEU A 18 -15.60 14.93 -12.57
C LEU A 18 -15.15 16.32 -12.09
N PHE A 19 -14.13 16.38 -11.25
CA PHE A 19 -13.66 17.60 -10.57
C PHE A 19 -12.35 18.15 -11.17
N ARG A 20 -11.97 17.72 -12.39
CA ARG A 20 -10.74 18.19 -13.10
C ARG A 20 -10.63 19.70 -13.33
N PHE A 21 -11.69 20.45 -13.08
CA PHE A 21 -11.73 21.91 -13.22
C PHE A 21 -11.54 22.63 -11.87
N GLU A 22 -11.49 21.88 -10.76
CA GLU A 22 -11.24 22.43 -9.43
C GLU A 22 -9.76 22.78 -9.24
N THR A 23 -9.48 23.75 -8.37
CA THR A 23 -8.10 24.13 -8.03
C THR A 23 -7.88 23.98 -6.51
N PRO A 24 -7.09 23.00 -6.07
CA PRO A 24 -6.40 21.96 -6.85
C PRO A 24 -7.30 20.75 -7.15
N VAL A 25 -7.14 20.13 -8.33
CA VAL A 25 -7.83 18.88 -8.72
C VAL A 25 -7.47 17.73 -7.77
N SER A 26 -6.22 17.65 -7.37
CA SER A 26 -5.72 16.72 -6.36
C SER A 26 -4.61 17.38 -5.56
N ALA A 27 -4.45 16.96 -4.31
CA ALA A 27 -3.38 17.43 -3.44
C ALA A 27 -2.55 16.25 -2.97
N GLY A 28 -1.23 16.45 -2.95
CA GLY A 28 -0.31 15.49 -2.37
C GLY A 28 -0.70 15.21 -0.91
N ALA A 29 -0.69 13.94 -0.53
CA ALA A 29 -0.95 13.49 0.81
C ALA A 29 0.26 12.74 1.36
N HIS A 30 0.49 12.88 2.66
CA HIS A 30 1.46 12.09 3.41
C HIS A 30 0.70 11.04 4.20
N CYS A 31 1.15 9.78 4.10
CA CYS A 31 0.68 8.69 4.94
C CYS A 31 1.88 8.10 5.67
N SER A 32 1.72 7.88 6.97
CA SER A 32 2.73 7.26 7.83
C SER A 32 2.13 6.01 8.46
N PHE A 33 2.95 4.95 8.51
CA PHE A 33 2.58 3.65 9.04
C PHE A 33 3.60 3.25 10.09
N ASP A 34 3.11 2.96 11.29
CA ASP A 34 3.91 2.39 12.37
C ASP A 34 3.49 0.93 12.53
N ILE A 35 4.40 0.01 12.25
CA ILE A 35 4.15 -1.43 12.28
C ILE A 35 5.08 -2.05 13.32
N GLU A 36 4.49 -2.77 14.27
CA GLU A 36 5.21 -3.49 15.32
C GLU A 36 4.93 -4.99 15.17
N TRP A 37 5.97 -5.76 14.85
CA TRP A 37 5.90 -7.21 14.82
C TRP A 37 6.04 -7.77 16.23
N THR A 38 5.05 -8.54 16.66
CA THR A 38 4.96 -9.07 18.02
C THR A 38 4.68 -10.57 17.99
N GLY A 39 5.10 -11.27 19.05
CA GLY A 39 4.84 -12.70 19.20
C GLY A 39 5.80 -13.62 18.43
N PRO A 40 5.68 -14.93 18.67
CA PRO A 40 6.58 -15.92 18.10
C PRO A 40 6.30 -16.13 16.62
N VAL A 41 7.32 -16.59 15.89
CA VAL A 41 7.14 -17.11 14.54
C VAL A 41 6.26 -18.36 14.62
N THR A 42 5.15 -18.37 13.87
CA THR A 42 4.17 -19.47 13.87
C THR A 42 4.41 -20.46 12.73
N SER A 43 4.98 -20.01 11.62
CA SER A 43 5.37 -20.87 10.51
C SER A 43 6.43 -20.21 9.62
N THR A 44 7.10 -21.04 8.83
CA THR A 44 8.12 -20.60 7.87
C THR A 44 7.80 -21.16 6.49
N ALA A 45 8.00 -20.37 5.44
CA ALA A 45 7.83 -20.78 4.05
C ALA A 45 9.00 -20.31 3.19
N ALA A 46 9.34 -21.06 2.14
CA ALA A 46 10.32 -20.62 1.16
C ALA A 46 9.69 -19.58 0.22
N VAL A 47 10.50 -18.62 -0.25
CA VAL A 47 10.12 -17.76 -1.38
C VAL A 47 10.07 -18.61 -2.64
N THR A 48 8.93 -18.60 -3.34
CA THR A 48 8.71 -19.41 -4.55
C THR A 48 8.70 -18.58 -5.84
N THR A 49 8.83 -17.26 -5.74
CA THR A 49 8.89 -16.36 -6.88
C THR A 49 10.15 -16.62 -7.69
N LYS A 50 10.00 -16.87 -8.99
CA LYS A 50 11.12 -17.09 -9.91
C LYS A 50 12.09 -15.89 -9.88
N GLY A 51 13.39 -16.18 -9.79
CA GLY A 51 14.43 -15.14 -9.71
C GLY A 51 14.59 -14.53 -8.33
N SER A 52 14.03 -15.14 -7.28
CA SER A 52 14.27 -14.77 -5.89
C SER A 52 14.43 -16.03 -5.05
N THR A 53 15.23 -15.92 -3.99
CA THR A 53 15.35 -16.97 -2.97
C THR A 53 15.24 -16.34 -1.59
N GLY A 54 14.78 -17.12 -0.61
CA GLY A 54 14.62 -16.59 0.73
C GLY A 54 13.65 -17.37 1.58
N GLU A 55 13.40 -16.82 2.76
CA GLU A 55 12.54 -17.37 3.79
C GLU A 55 11.50 -16.32 4.18
N LEU A 56 10.26 -16.75 4.35
CA LEU A 56 9.14 -15.99 4.86
C LEU A 56 8.77 -16.55 6.22
N ARG A 57 8.64 -15.68 7.23
CA ARG A 57 8.26 -16.04 8.60
C ARG A 57 6.94 -15.43 8.96
N MET A 58 5.94 -16.26 9.25
CA MET A 58 4.64 -15.81 9.72
C MET A 58 4.71 -15.48 11.21
N THR A 59 4.13 -14.35 11.60
CA THR A 59 4.07 -13.88 12.99
C THR A 59 2.84 -13.00 13.18
N ASN A 60 2.72 -12.29 14.29
CA ASN A 60 1.72 -11.26 14.49
C ASN A 60 2.34 -9.87 14.33
N ALA A 61 1.51 -8.89 13.97
CA ALA A 61 1.90 -7.50 13.99
C ALA A 61 0.69 -6.61 14.29
N THR A 62 0.96 -5.49 14.95
CA THR A 62 0.02 -4.38 15.08
C THR A 62 0.45 -3.25 14.17
N MET A 63 -0.52 -2.52 13.62
CA MET A 63 -0.26 -1.36 12.78
C MET A 63 -1.14 -0.20 13.20
N THR A 64 -0.52 0.98 13.35
CA THR A 64 -1.22 2.26 13.34
C THR A 64 -0.82 3.05 12.11
N TRP A 65 -1.71 3.92 11.65
CA TRP A 65 -1.42 4.80 10.52
C TRP A 65 -2.03 6.18 10.70
N SER A 66 -1.46 7.16 10.01
CA SER A 66 -2.04 8.49 9.90
C SER A 66 -1.85 9.03 8.49
N ALA A 67 -2.81 9.82 8.03
CA ALA A 67 -2.74 10.50 6.74
C ALA A 67 -3.12 11.96 6.89
N SER A 68 -2.44 12.83 6.14
CA SER A 68 -2.75 14.26 6.08
C SER A 68 -2.36 14.86 4.74
N ASN A 69 -2.93 16.03 4.42
CA ASN A 69 -2.48 16.83 3.30
C ASN A 69 -2.38 18.31 3.66
N SER A 70 -1.83 19.10 2.74
CA SER A 70 -1.70 20.56 2.90
C SER A 70 -3.03 21.31 2.87
N LEU A 71 -4.13 20.68 2.43
CA LEU A 71 -5.47 21.28 2.39
C LEU A 71 -6.27 21.05 3.68
N GLY A 72 -5.69 20.35 4.66
CA GLY A 72 -6.22 20.27 6.02
C GLY A 72 -6.99 19.00 6.37
N PHE A 73 -7.09 18.00 5.48
CA PHE A 73 -7.61 16.70 5.94
C PHE A 73 -6.59 16.04 6.88
N ARG A 74 -7.10 15.33 7.88
CA ARG A 74 -6.30 14.48 8.76
C ARG A 74 -7.10 13.26 9.19
N PHE A 75 -6.53 12.08 8.95
CA PHE A 75 -7.06 10.79 9.38
C PHE A 75 -6.03 10.10 10.26
N VAL A 76 -6.51 9.38 11.27
CA VAL A 76 -5.68 8.52 12.13
C VAL A 76 -6.40 7.19 12.30
N SER A 77 -5.63 6.11 12.35
CA SER A 77 -6.16 4.79 12.65
C SER A 77 -6.71 4.74 14.08
N ASN A 78 -7.88 4.12 14.25
CA ASN A 78 -8.32 3.68 15.57
C ASN A 78 -7.81 2.25 15.79
N PRO A 79 -6.83 2.02 16.67
CA PRO A 79 -6.31 0.66 16.89
C PRO A 79 -7.35 -0.27 17.51
N SER A 80 -8.39 0.25 18.15
CA SER A 80 -9.46 -0.57 18.75
C SER A 80 -10.26 -1.29 17.66
N GLY A 81 -10.29 -2.63 17.76
CA GLY A 81 -11.07 -3.48 16.85
C GLY A 81 -10.42 -3.73 15.48
N THR A 82 -9.21 -3.21 15.25
CA THR A 82 -8.47 -3.51 14.02
C THR A 82 -7.74 -4.85 14.17
N THR A 83 -7.95 -5.77 13.25
CA THR A 83 -7.27 -7.08 13.23
C THR A 83 -6.41 -7.22 11.99
N SER A 84 -5.16 -7.67 12.15
CA SER A 84 -4.30 -8.03 11.02
C SER A 84 -4.83 -9.29 10.34
N PHE A 85 -4.92 -9.30 9.01
CA PHE A 85 -5.23 -10.53 8.25
C PHE A 85 -4.05 -11.52 8.32
N PHE A 86 -2.83 -11.02 8.14
CA PHE A 86 -1.59 -11.75 8.41
C PHE A 86 -0.45 -10.75 8.65
N ALA A 87 0.62 -11.23 9.29
CA ALA A 87 1.91 -10.52 9.33
C ALA A 87 3.03 -11.49 8.95
N GLN A 88 3.95 -10.99 8.11
CA GLN A 88 5.04 -11.79 7.57
C GLN A 88 6.31 -10.96 7.52
N LEU A 89 7.43 -11.58 7.90
CA LEU A 89 8.77 -11.04 7.72
C LEU A 89 9.51 -11.86 6.68
N GLY A 90 9.96 -11.20 5.61
CA GLY A 90 10.69 -11.85 4.53
C GLY A 90 12.18 -11.53 4.59
N ARG A 91 13.03 -12.56 4.58
CA ARG A 91 14.45 -12.43 4.25
C ARG A 91 14.64 -12.89 2.82
N VAL A 92 14.55 -11.94 1.88
CA VAL A 92 14.55 -12.22 0.44
C VAL A 92 15.83 -11.71 -0.20
N LYS A 93 16.43 -12.53 -1.06
CA LYS A 93 17.52 -12.16 -1.97
C LYS A 93 16.99 -12.09 -3.38
N ASN A 94 17.20 -10.95 -4.04
CA ASN A 94 16.79 -10.76 -5.43
C ASN A 94 17.88 -11.34 -6.36
N GLY A 95 17.46 -12.02 -7.42
CA GLY A 95 18.25 -12.97 -8.22
C GLY A 95 19.41 -12.41 -9.05
N ILE A 96 19.80 -11.15 -8.88
CA ILE A 96 21.08 -10.65 -9.42
C ILE A 96 22.28 -11.25 -8.64
N PHE A 97 22.05 -11.78 -7.43
CA PHE A 97 23.08 -12.41 -6.59
C PHE A 97 22.70 -13.83 -6.12
N ALA A 98 21.82 -14.51 -6.85
CA ALA A 98 21.34 -15.85 -6.48
C ALA A 98 22.08 -17.00 -7.18
N ASP A 99 23.05 -16.68 -8.04
CA ASP A 99 23.97 -17.62 -8.67
C ASP A 99 25.38 -17.47 -8.05
#